data_AF-A0AAW2KRK6-F1
#
_entry.id   AF-A0AAW2KRK6-F1
#
_cell.length_a   1.000
_cell.length_b   1.000
_cell.length_c   1.000
_cell.angle_alpha   90.00
_cell.angle_beta   90.00
_cell.angle_gamma   90.00
#
_symmetry.space_group_name_H-M   'P 1'
#
loop_
_entity.id
_entity.type
_entity.pdbx_description
1 polymer ?
#
loop_
_entity_poly.entity_id
_entity_poly.type
_entity_poly.pdbx_seq_one_letter_code
_entity_poly.pdbx_strand_id
1 'polypeptide(L)'
;MVGETVTETWFSNILKSSRKSLSWEPERPAFGILAFEVSRFMSKVVNLWQCLTDRQIVRLREEIANSVGIQKLVSDDEDYLMDLALAEIIENVGSVAKSVAMLGKKCADPTYHNLENVFNNPGEIDPKWYGWQYRLKKMEKKVKKMEKFVAATEQLYSELEVLVELEQSLRRMRAGANLGKVKLLEFQQKVVWQRQEVKNLQEMSPWVRPYDYIVRLLLRSLFTIIERIKYVYGVNQNENAVASRGYDDIHGVCLIRSNSMSALLQTGEQKSANSLENLDSQFL
;
A
#
# COMPACT_ATOMS: atom_id res chain seq x y z
N MET A 1 -45.66 46.79 -20.86
CA MET A 1 -44.31 46.52 -21.39
C MET A 1 -43.65 45.55 -20.44
N VAL A 2 -43.57 44.28 -20.85
CA VAL A 2 -43.06 43.15 -20.05
C VAL A 2 -41.78 42.69 -20.73
N GLY A 3 -40.68 42.71 -19.98
CA GLY A 3 -39.38 42.17 -20.36
C GLY A 3 -38.46 42.28 -19.14
N GLU A 4 -37.62 41.31 -18.78
CA GLU A 4 -37.26 40.02 -19.35
C GLU A 4 -36.68 39.23 -18.15
N THR A 5 -37.29 38.11 -17.78
CA THR A 5 -36.77 37.18 -16.77
C THR A 5 -36.02 36.04 -17.46
N VAL A 6 -34.94 36.37 -18.17
CA VAL A 6 -34.22 35.40 -19.03
C VAL A 6 -32.90 34.92 -18.40
N THR A 7 -32.42 35.55 -17.31
CA THR A 7 -31.10 35.23 -16.74
C THR A 7 -31.11 34.18 -15.63
N GLU A 8 -32.27 33.84 -15.05
CA GLU A 8 -32.36 32.83 -13.96
C GLU A 8 -32.46 31.39 -14.47
N THR A 9 -32.71 31.19 -15.76
CA THR A 9 -32.98 29.87 -16.35
C THR A 9 -31.71 29.10 -16.73
N TRP A 10 -30.54 29.76 -16.78
CA TRP A 10 -29.30 29.08 -17.19
C TRP A 10 -28.58 28.39 -16.02
N PHE A 11 -28.62 28.97 -14.82
CA PHE A 11 -27.97 28.40 -13.64
C PHE A 11 -28.71 27.20 -13.04
N SER A 12 -30.03 27.10 -13.25
CA SER A 12 -30.85 25.97 -12.78
C SER A 12 -30.66 24.69 -13.61
N ASN A 13 -30.10 24.79 -14.82
CA ASN A 13 -29.80 23.64 -15.67
C ASN A 13 -28.47 22.96 -15.35
N ILE A 14 -27.52 23.65 -14.71
CA ILE A 14 -26.26 23.03 -14.24
C ILE A 14 -26.51 22.12 -13.03
N LEU A 15 -27.54 22.39 -12.23
CA LEU A 15 -27.95 21.51 -11.13
C LEU A 15 -28.77 20.29 -11.59
N LYS A 16 -29.26 20.28 -12.84
CA LYS A 16 -30.16 19.25 -13.39
C LYS A 16 -29.56 18.38 -14.49
N SER A 17 -28.34 18.63 -14.96
CA SER A 17 -27.69 17.81 -15.99
C SER A 17 -27.00 16.54 -15.48
N SER A 18 -26.99 16.28 -14.16
CA SER A 18 -26.37 15.07 -13.57
C SER A 18 -27.28 13.83 -13.55
N ARG A 19 -28.25 13.71 -14.47
CA ARG A 19 -29.05 12.49 -14.63
C ARG A 19 -29.18 12.13 -16.11
N LYS A 20 -28.24 11.31 -16.59
CA LYS A 20 -28.28 10.34 -17.71
C LYS A 20 -26.81 9.96 -17.99
N SER A 21 -26.35 8.71 -17.93
CA SER A 21 -26.99 7.44 -18.26
C SER A 21 -26.73 6.35 -17.22
N LEU A 22 -27.81 5.67 -16.85
CA LEU A 22 -27.82 4.36 -16.19
C LEU A 22 -27.39 3.31 -17.23
N SER A 23 -26.10 2.94 -17.25
CA SER A 23 -25.70 1.61 -17.69
C SER A 23 -25.76 0.70 -16.47
N TRP A 24 -26.58 -0.35 -16.53
CA TRP A 24 -26.61 -1.42 -15.53
C TRP A 24 -25.30 -2.22 -15.56
N GLU A 25 -24.22 -1.66 -15.03
CA GLU A 25 -23.22 -2.45 -14.33
C GLU A 25 -23.50 -2.29 -12.83
N PRO A 26 -23.43 -3.35 -12.01
CA PRO A 26 -23.42 -3.16 -10.57
C PRO A 26 -22.30 -2.17 -10.24
N GLU A 27 -22.64 -1.03 -9.61
CA GLU A 27 -21.66 -0.03 -9.19
C GLU A 27 -20.58 -0.76 -8.39
N ARG A 28 -19.40 -0.94 -9.00
CA ARG A 28 -18.30 -1.60 -8.30
C ARG A 28 -17.95 -0.70 -7.13
N PRO A 29 -17.93 -1.22 -5.88
CA PRO A 29 -17.68 -0.40 -4.73
C PRO A 29 -16.35 0.33 -4.90
N ALA A 30 -16.36 1.64 -4.70
CA ALA A 30 -15.17 2.49 -4.71
C ALA A 30 -14.72 2.78 -3.28
N PHE A 31 -13.49 3.27 -3.10
CA PHE A 31 -12.96 3.53 -1.76
C PHE A 31 -13.63 4.71 -1.05
N GLY A 32 -14.02 5.75 -1.78
CA GLY A 32 -14.53 6.98 -1.16
C GLY A 32 -13.56 7.49 -0.09
N ILE A 33 -14.07 7.70 1.13
CA ILE A 33 -13.28 8.18 2.27
C ILE A 33 -12.09 7.27 2.64
N LEU A 34 -12.17 5.96 2.35
CA LEU A 34 -11.05 5.04 2.60
C LEU A 34 -9.84 5.30 1.69
N ALA A 35 -9.97 6.18 0.69
CA ALA A 35 -8.85 6.59 -0.13
C ALA A 35 -7.72 7.25 0.68
N PHE A 36 -8.04 7.94 1.78
CA PHE A 36 -7.03 8.51 2.67
C PHE A 36 -6.17 7.41 3.33
N GLU A 37 -6.80 6.36 3.83
CA GLU A 37 -6.08 5.23 4.44
C GLU A 37 -5.27 4.47 3.39
N VAL A 38 -5.88 4.18 2.23
CA VAL A 38 -5.19 3.52 1.12
C VAL A 38 -4.00 4.33 0.62
N SER A 39 -4.09 5.66 0.58
CA SER A 39 -2.95 6.51 0.21
C SER A 39 -1.77 6.34 1.17
N ARG A 40 -2.02 6.11 2.46
CA ARG A 40 -0.96 5.80 3.44
C ARG A 40 -0.32 4.44 3.14
N PHE A 41 -1.10 3.43 2.77
CA PHE A 41 -0.54 2.14 2.32
C PHE A 41 0.30 2.30 1.06
N MET A 42 -0.15 3.11 0.10
CA MET A 42 0.62 3.43 -1.11
C MET A 42 1.94 4.12 -0.77
N SER A 43 1.93 5.12 0.13
CA SER A 43 3.13 5.80 0.60
C SER A 43 4.13 4.84 1.26
N LYS A 44 3.64 3.93 2.13
CA LYS A 44 4.47 2.87 2.71
C LYS A 44 5.09 1.97 1.65
N VAL A 45 4.32 1.50 0.67
CA VAL A 45 4.83 0.65 -0.43
C VAL A 45 5.88 1.38 -1.27
N VAL A 46 5.66 2.67 -1.57
CA VAL A 46 6.63 3.51 -2.28
C VAL A 46 7.94 3.59 -1.48
N ASN A 47 7.88 3.90 -0.19
CA ASN A 47 9.05 4.00 0.67
C ASN A 47 9.81 2.67 0.77
N LEU A 48 9.09 1.56 1.00
CA LEU A 48 9.69 0.21 1.05
C LEU A 48 10.43 -0.12 -0.26
N TRP A 49 9.83 0.21 -1.41
CA TRP A 49 10.49 0.00 -2.70
C TRP A 49 11.76 0.86 -2.85
N GLN A 50 11.72 2.13 -2.45
CA GLN A 50 12.86 3.04 -2.58
C GLN A 50 14.02 2.63 -1.67
N CYS A 51 13.74 2.20 -0.43
CA CYS A 51 14.76 1.72 0.51
C CYS A 51 15.50 0.47 0.02
N LEU A 52 14.87 -0.33 -0.85
CA LEU A 52 15.44 -1.57 -1.39
C LEU A 52 16.17 -1.39 -2.74
N THR A 53 16.36 -0.16 -3.20
CA THR A 53 17.17 0.12 -4.40
C THR A 53 18.65 -0.19 -4.14
N ASP A 54 19.40 -0.66 -5.15
CA ASP A 54 20.83 -1.03 -4.98
C ASP A 54 21.63 0.12 -4.35
N ARG A 55 21.37 1.35 -4.80
CA ARG A 55 21.99 2.57 -4.24
C ARG A 55 21.71 2.74 -2.73
N GLN A 56 20.47 2.52 -2.28
CA GLN A 56 20.14 2.70 -0.87
C GLN A 56 20.72 1.57 -0.01
N ILE A 57 20.79 0.35 -0.54
CA ILE A 57 21.44 -0.77 0.14
C ILE A 57 22.94 -0.50 0.33
N VAL A 58 23.65 -0.09 -0.73
CA VAL A 58 25.07 0.29 -0.63
C VAL A 58 25.28 1.41 0.37
N ARG A 59 24.45 2.46 0.29
CA ARG A 59 24.50 3.58 1.24
C ARG A 59 24.27 3.13 2.69
N LEU A 60 23.31 2.25 2.94
CA LEU A 60 23.03 1.74 4.27
C LEU A 60 24.23 0.95 4.82
N ARG A 61 24.85 0.11 3.99
CA ARG A 61 26.08 -0.61 4.35
C ARG A 61 27.22 0.35 4.70
N GLU A 62 27.43 1.38 3.90
CA GLU A 62 28.42 2.42 4.18
C GLU A 62 28.12 3.17 5.51
N GLU A 63 26.86 3.50 5.77
CA GLU A 63 26.45 4.15 7.03
C GLU A 63 26.66 3.24 8.24
N ILE A 64 26.43 1.93 8.11
CA ILE A 64 26.71 0.91 9.12
C ILE A 64 28.22 0.80 9.38
N ALA A 65 29.03 0.63 8.32
CA ALA A 65 30.47 0.45 8.39
C ALA A 65 31.22 1.66 8.98
N ASN A 66 30.69 2.87 8.76
CA ASN A 66 31.32 4.11 9.24
C ASN A 66 30.82 4.56 10.61
N SER A 67 29.74 3.97 11.13
CA SER A 67 29.13 4.40 12.39
C SER A 67 29.69 3.65 13.58
N VAL A 68 30.65 4.28 14.27
CA VAL A 68 31.22 3.77 15.54
C VAL A 68 30.13 3.53 16.59
N GLY A 69 29.07 4.34 16.59
CA GLY A 69 27.96 4.19 17.52
C GLY A 69 27.16 2.91 17.27
N ILE A 70 26.85 2.60 16.01
CA ILE A 70 26.15 1.36 15.64
C ILE A 70 27.03 0.15 15.98
N GLN A 71 28.30 0.19 15.60
CA GLN A 71 29.25 -0.89 15.85
C GLN A 71 29.43 -1.22 17.34
N LYS A 72 29.48 -0.19 18.20
CA LYS A 72 29.73 -0.38 19.64
C LYS A 72 28.47 -0.63 20.47
N LEU A 73 27.31 -0.13 20.06
CA LEU A 73 26.08 -0.20 20.86
C LEU A 73 25.13 -1.31 20.41
N VAL A 74 25.21 -1.74 19.15
CA VAL A 74 24.31 -2.76 18.59
C VAL A 74 25.08 -4.03 18.27
N SER A 75 26.01 -3.98 17.32
CA SER A 75 26.86 -5.11 16.92
C SER A 75 27.97 -4.62 15.98
N ASP A 76 29.13 -5.25 16.00
CA ASP A 76 30.23 -5.06 15.04
C ASP A 76 30.11 -5.95 13.78
N ASP A 77 29.16 -6.88 13.77
CA ASP A 77 28.83 -7.73 12.62
C ASP A 77 27.90 -6.98 11.66
N GLU A 78 28.46 -6.52 10.53
CA GLU A 78 27.71 -5.78 9.51
C GLU A 78 26.57 -6.61 8.89
N ASP A 79 26.74 -7.92 8.75
CA ASP A 79 25.72 -8.79 8.17
C ASP A 79 24.56 -8.99 9.15
N TYR A 80 24.85 -9.13 10.45
CA TYR A 80 23.82 -9.13 11.47
C TYR A 80 23.01 -7.81 11.47
N LEU A 81 23.67 -6.67 11.32
CA LEU A 81 22.99 -5.37 11.25
C LEU A 81 22.15 -5.22 9.99
N MET A 82 22.64 -5.74 8.85
CA MET A 82 21.86 -5.78 7.61
C MET A 82 20.65 -6.71 7.72
N ASP A 83 20.80 -7.87 8.36
CA ASP A 83 19.71 -8.79 8.64
C ASP A 83 18.67 -8.17 9.56
N LEU A 84 19.10 -7.41 10.57
CA LEU A 84 18.20 -6.63 11.44
C LEU A 84 17.41 -5.58 10.66
N ALA A 85 18.07 -4.83 9.76
CA ALA A 85 17.39 -3.85 8.91
C ALA A 85 16.39 -4.52 7.93
N LEU A 86 16.75 -5.67 7.36
CA LEU A 86 15.85 -6.43 6.50
C LEU A 86 14.67 -7.01 7.28
N ALA A 87 14.86 -7.46 8.51
CA ALA A 87 13.79 -7.93 9.39
C ALA A 87 12.75 -6.83 9.64
N GLU A 88 13.18 -5.60 9.92
CA GLU A 88 12.31 -4.43 10.06
C GLU A 88 11.53 -4.14 8.77
N ILE A 89 12.18 -4.23 7.60
CA ILE A 89 11.50 -4.06 6.31
C ILE A 89 10.44 -5.15 6.09
N ILE A 90 10.76 -6.41 6.43
CA ILE A 90 9.82 -7.55 6.31
C ILE A 90 8.60 -7.34 7.22
N GLU A 91 8.80 -6.89 8.46
CA GLU A 91 7.70 -6.58 9.37
C GLU A 91 6.80 -5.48 8.80
N ASN A 92 7.40 -4.41 8.25
CA ASN A 92 6.67 -3.34 7.60
C ASN A 92 5.87 -3.82 6.38
N VAL A 93 6.44 -4.70 5.54
CA VAL A 93 5.72 -5.36 4.43
C VAL A 93 4.54 -6.16 4.98
N GLY A 94 4.75 -6.94 6.05
CA GLY A 94 3.72 -7.74 6.71
C GLY A 94 2.56 -6.87 7.23
N SER A 95 2.86 -5.71 7.80
CA SER A 95 1.84 -4.77 8.27
C SER A 95 0.93 -4.28 7.13
N VAL A 96 1.51 -3.91 5.99
CA VAL A 96 0.74 -3.45 4.82
C VAL A 96 -0.02 -4.62 4.19
N ALA A 97 0.59 -5.80 4.13
CA ALA A 97 -0.02 -7.01 3.60
C ALA A 97 -1.30 -7.40 4.35
N LYS A 98 -1.29 -7.35 5.69
CA LYS A 98 -2.48 -7.57 6.53
C LYS A 98 -3.61 -6.60 6.16
N SER A 99 -3.30 -5.30 6.04
CA SER A 99 -4.29 -4.30 5.62
C SER A 99 -4.84 -4.58 4.21
N VAL A 100 -3.99 -4.92 3.25
CA VAL A 100 -4.40 -5.25 1.88
C VAL A 100 -5.27 -6.50 1.84
N ALA A 101 -4.99 -7.50 2.69
CA ALA A 101 -5.79 -8.72 2.78
C ALA A 101 -7.21 -8.43 3.28
N MET A 102 -7.35 -7.55 4.29
CA MET A 102 -8.66 -7.09 4.76
C MET A 102 -9.44 -6.32 3.68
N LEU A 103 -8.75 -5.48 2.88
CA LEU A 103 -9.38 -4.81 1.72
C LEU A 103 -9.80 -5.82 0.63
N GLY A 104 -9.04 -6.91 0.48
CA GLY A 104 -9.31 -8.00 -0.46
C GLY A 104 -10.71 -8.59 -0.31
N LYS A 105 -11.21 -8.75 0.92
CA LYS A 105 -12.55 -9.25 1.23
C LYS A 105 -13.69 -8.39 0.64
N LYS A 106 -13.41 -7.13 0.28
CA LYS A 106 -14.37 -6.19 -0.33
C LYS A 106 -14.28 -6.12 -1.86
N CYS A 107 -13.35 -6.87 -2.46
CA CYS A 107 -13.20 -6.93 -3.92
C CYS A 107 -14.37 -7.65 -4.57
N ALA A 108 -14.67 -7.31 -5.82
CA ALA A 108 -15.64 -8.05 -6.62
C ALA A 108 -15.06 -9.37 -7.13
N ASP A 109 -13.76 -9.40 -7.46
CA ASP A 109 -13.04 -10.60 -7.86
C ASP A 109 -12.75 -11.51 -6.63
N PRO A 110 -13.33 -12.73 -6.56
CA PRO A 110 -13.16 -13.65 -5.43
C PRO A 110 -11.71 -14.09 -5.19
N THR A 111 -10.84 -13.94 -6.20
CA THR A 111 -9.40 -14.24 -6.09
C THR A 111 -8.75 -13.48 -4.94
N TYR A 112 -9.28 -12.30 -4.58
CA TYR A 112 -8.74 -11.45 -3.51
C TYR A 112 -9.35 -11.73 -2.12
N HIS A 113 -10.35 -12.60 -1.99
CA HIS A 113 -11.05 -12.78 -0.70
C HIS A 113 -10.20 -13.55 0.31
N ASN A 114 -9.32 -14.43 -0.15
CA ASN A 114 -8.50 -15.32 0.68
C ASN A 114 -7.03 -14.88 0.78
N LEU A 115 -6.75 -13.58 0.68
CA LEU A 115 -5.38 -13.06 0.75
C LEU A 115 -4.72 -13.24 2.11
N GLU A 116 -5.48 -13.39 3.20
CA GLU A 116 -4.92 -13.61 4.55
C GLU A 116 -4.09 -14.90 4.59
N ASN A 117 -4.58 -15.98 3.96
CA ASN A 117 -3.86 -17.26 3.89
C ASN A 117 -2.54 -17.14 3.13
N VAL A 118 -2.49 -16.26 2.11
CA VAL A 118 -1.31 -16.04 1.27
C VAL A 118 -0.17 -15.40 2.05
N PHE A 119 -0.49 -14.51 2.99
CA PHE A 119 0.52 -13.80 3.78
C PHE A 119 0.89 -14.52 5.08
N ASN A 120 -0.02 -15.32 5.64
CA ASN A 120 0.25 -16.07 6.87
C ASN A 120 1.07 -17.34 6.64
N ASN A 121 1.02 -17.94 5.44
CA ASN A 121 1.75 -19.17 5.09
C ASN A 121 2.71 -18.92 3.92
N PRO A 122 3.81 -18.17 4.11
CA PRO A 122 4.73 -17.82 3.02
C PRO A 122 5.47 -19.03 2.41
N GLY A 123 5.52 -20.17 3.11
CA GLY A 123 6.08 -21.44 2.60
C GLY A 123 5.13 -22.24 1.71
N GLU A 124 3.84 -21.92 1.73
CA GLU A 124 2.78 -22.58 0.96
C GLU A 124 2.06 -21.57 0.05
N ILE A 125 2.80 -20.59 -0.48
CA ILE A 125 2.23 -19.66 -1.44
C ILE A 125 1.71 -20.47 -2.62
N ASP A 126 0.38 -20.50 -2.73
CA ASP A 126 -0.34 -21.20 -3.80
C ASP A 126 0.31 -20.87 -5.14
N PRO A 127 0.64 -21.88 -5.97
CA PRO A 127 1.31 -21.66 -7.24
C PRO A 127 0.64 -20.63 -8.15
N LYS A 128 -0.66 -20.39 -7.98
CA LYS A 128 -1.39 -19.35 -8.70
C LYS A 128 -0.85 -17.93 -8.49
N TRP A 129 -0.12 -17.67 -7.40
CA TRP A 129 0.46 -16.37 -7.08
C TRP A 129 1.88 -16.19 -7.63
N TYR A 130 2.53 -17.25 -8.12
CA TYR A 130 3.80 -17.10 -8.83
C TYR A 130 3.61 -16.26 -10.11
N GLY A 131 4.56 -15.36 -10.39
CA GLY A 131 4.49 -14.44 -11.54
C GLY A 131 3.58 -13.23 -11.33
N TRP A 132 3.02 -13.04 -10.13
CA TRP A 132 2.27 -11.82 -9.80
C TRP A 132 3.17 -10.61 -9.53
N GLN A 133 4.47 -10.80 -9.42
CA GLN A 133 5.45 -9.72 -9.35
C GLN A 133 5.42 -8.87 -10.62
N TYR A 134 5.80 -7.61 -10.49
CA TYR A 134 6.05 -6.75 -11.63
C TYR A 134 7.50 -6.91 -12.09
N ARG A 135 7.72 -6.89 -13.42
CA ARG A 135 9.06 -6.60 -13.94
C ARG A 135 9.53 -5.25 -13.42
N LEU A 136 10.82 -5.08 -13.17
CA LEU A 136 11.42 -3.86 -12.60
C LEU A 136 10.88 -2.56 -13.20
N LYS A 137 11.00 -2.39 -14.53
CA LYS A 137 10.49 -1.21 -15.27
C LYS A 137 8.98 -0.97 -15.09
N LYS A 138 8.20 -2.03 -14.89
CA LYS A 138 6.75 -1.92 -14.63
C LYS A 138 6.49 -1.53 -13.19
N MET A 139 7.26 -2.05 -12.23
CA MET A 139 7.19 -1.67 -10.83
C MET A 139 7.46 -0.17 -10.65
N GLU A 140 8.52 0.36 -11.26
CA GLU A 140 8.83 1.80 -11.22
C GLU A 140 7.68 2.67 -11.72
N LYS A 141 7.01 2.26 -12.81
CA LYS A 141 5.82 2.96 -13.31
C LYS A 141 4.64 2.89 -12.33
N LYS A 142 4.51 1.78 -11.59
CA LYS A 142 3.46 1.61 -10.58
C LYS A 142 3.77 2.41 -9.32
N VAL A 143 5.02 2.49 -8.89
CA VAL A 143 5.50 3.38 -7.82
C VAL A 143 5.18 4.83 -8.16
N LYS A 144 5.56 5.30 -9.37
CA LYS A 144 5.19 6.65 -9.84
C LYS A 144 3.68 6.90 -9.88
N LYS A 145 2.88 5.87 -10.14
CA LYS A 145 1.41 5.98 -10.10
C LYS A 145 0.89 6.10 -8.67
N MET A 146 1.49 5.37 -7.73
CA MET A 146 1.18 5.47 -6.30
C MET A 146 1.58 6.82 -5.73
N GLU A 147 2.76 7.36 -6.08
CA GLU A 147 3.18 8.71 -5.70
C GLU A 147 2.16 9.78 -6.15
N LYS A 148 1.69 9.69 -7.40
CA LYS A 148 0.64 10.58 -7.91
C LYS A 148 -0.68 10.44 -7.16
N PHE A 149 -1.04 9.23 -6.75
CA PHE A 149 -2.22 9.02 -5.93
C PHE A 149 -2.07 9.64 -4.54
N VAL A 150 -0.91 9.46 -3.90
CA VAL A 150 -0.59 10.04 -2.59
C VAL A 150 -0.69 11.56 -2.66
N ALA A 151 0.01 12.19 -3.61
CA ALA A 151 -0.01 13.65 -3.77
C ALA A 151 -1.43 14.19 -4.03
N ALA A 152 -2.21 13.54 -4.90
CA ALA A 152 -3.60 13.95 -5.17
C ALA A 152 -4.50 13.78 -3.93
N THR A 153 -4.27 12.75 -3.11
CA THR A 153 -5.04 12.53 -1.87
C THR A 153 -4.66 13.52 -0.76
N GLU A 154 -3.38 13.89 -0.64
CA GLU A 154 -2.93 14.94 0.28
C GLU A 154 -3.56 16.29 -0.09
N GLN A 155 -3.52 16.65 -1.37
CA GLN A 155 -4.18 17.87 -1.85
C GLN A 155 -5.71 17.80 -1.69
N LEU A 156 -6.32 16.63 -1.93
CA LEU A 156 -7.76 16.45 -1.71
C LEU A 156 -8.16 16.75 -0.26
N TYR A 157 -7.33 16.36 0.71
CA TYR A 157 -7.60 16.63 2.13
C TYR A 157 -7.66 18.13 2.42
N SER A 158 -6.67 18.89 1.96
CA SER A 158 -6.64 20.35 2.16
C SER A 158 -7.76 21.06 1.41
N GLU A 159 -8.05 20.67 0.16
CA GLU A 159 -9.11 21.33 -0.63
C GLU A 159 -10.53 21.03 -0.11
N LEU A 160 -10.73 19.89 0.57
CA LEU A 160 -11.98 19.59 1.27
C LEU A 160 -12.19 20.51 2.48
N GLU A 161 -11.13 20.80 3.24
CA GLU A 161 -11.20 21.75 4.37
C GLU A 161 -11.56 23.16 3.89
N VAL A 162 -10.88 23.64 2.85
CA VAL A 162 -11.18 24.92 2.19
C VAL A 162 -12.64 24.96 1.70
N LEU A 163 -13.13 23.88 1.09
CA LEU A 163 -14.52 23.80 0.62
C LEU A 163 -15.51 23.95 1.79
N VAL A 164 -15.26 23.28 2.92
CA VAL A 164 -16.12 23.37 4.10
C VAL A 164 -16.18 24.81 4.63
N GLU A 165 -15.04 25.50 4.71
CA GLU A 165 -14.98 26.90 5.13
C GLU A 165 -15.73 27.85 4.20
N LEU A 166 -15.56 27.65 2.88
CA LEU A 166 -16.26 28.44 1.87
C LEU A 166 -17.78 28.20 1.93
N GLU A 167 -18.23 26.96 2.09
CA GLU A 167 -19.65 26.63 2.21
C GLU A 167 -20.28 27.18 3.49
N GLN A 168 -19.55 27.14 4.61
CA GLN A 168 -20.01 27.79 5.85
C GLN A 168 -20.10 29.31 5.68
N SER A 169 -19.09 29.92 5.06
CA SER A 169 -19.08 31.37 4.81
C SER A 169 -20.21 31.80 3.89
N LEU A 170 -20.51 31.02 2.85
CA LEU A 170 -21.67 31.25 1.98
C LEU A 170 -22.99 31.15 2.75
N ARG A 171 -23.12 30.18 3.67
CA ARG A 171 -24.31 30.05 4.53
C ARG A 171 -24.50 31.29 5.43
N ARG A 172 -23.42 31.77 6.06
CA ARG A 172 -23.46 33.00 6.89
C ARG A 172 -23.83 34.23 6.07
N MET A 173 -23.28 34.37 4.85
CA MET A 173 -23.61 35.48 3.94
C MET A 173 -25.07 35.47 3.48
N ARG A 174 -25.66 34.30 3.26
CA ARG A 174 -27.09 34.18 2.91
C ARG A 174 -28.02 34.51 4.10
N ALA A 175 -27.58 34.22 5.32
CA ALA A 175 -28.34 34.53 6.53
C ALA A 175 -28.24 36.02 6.94
N GLY A 176 -27.14 36.70 6.59
CA GLY A 176 -26.96 38.13 6.84
C GLY A 176 -27.67 39.01 5.80
N ALA A 177 -28.49 39.96 6.23
CA ALA A 177 -29.31 40.82 5.37
C ALA A 177 -28.54 41.88 4.55
N ASN A 178 -27.20 41.91 4.58
CA ASN A 178 -26.41 43.09 4.22
C ASN A 178 -25.42 42.92 3.04
N LEU A 179 -25.42 41.79 2.32
CA LEU A 179 -24.53 41.61 1.16
C LEU A 179 -25.25 41.91 -0.16
N GLY A 180 -24.65 42.79 -0.98
CA GLY A 180 -25.16 43.07 -2.33
C GLY A 180 -25.25 41.80 -3.18
N LYS A 181 -26.34 41.67 -3.96
CA LYS A 181 -26.63 40.48 -4.80
C LYS A 181 -25.45 40.05 -5.68
N VAL A 182 -24.70 41.02 -6.22
CA VAL A 182 -23.51 40.76 -7.05
C VAL A 182 -22.41 40.05 -6.28
N LYS A 183 -22.03 40.54 -5.09
CA LYS A 183 -21.00 39.92 -4.24
C LYS A 183 -21.39 38.51 -3.81
N LEU A 184 -22.68 38.28 -3.56
CA LEU A 184 -23.18 36.95 -3.22
C LEU A 184 -23.04 35.98 -4.41
N LEU A 185 -23.32 36.44 -5.64
CA LEU A 185 -23.18 35.62 -6.85
C LEU A 185 -21.71 35.28 -7.14
N GLU A 186 -20.80 36.25 -7.02
CA GLU A 186 -19.35 36.02 -7.14
C GLU A 186 -18.86 34.98 -6.13
N PHE A 187 -19.31 35.09 -4.87
CA PHE A 187 -18.93 34.13 -3.84
C PHE A 187 -19.51 32.74 -4.10
N GLN A 188 -20.74 32.64 -4.60
CA GLN A 188 -21.32 31.36 -5.03
C GLN A 188 -20.51 30.71 -6.15
N GLN A 189 -20.06 31.51 -7.12
CA GLN A 189 -19.20 31.02 -8.18
C GLN A 189 -17.91 30.44 -7.60
N LYS A 190 -17.26 31.13 -6.65
CA LYS A 190 -16.07 30.59 -5.95
C LYS A 190 -16.31 29.21 -5.33
N VAL A 191 -17.45 28.99 -4.67
CA VAL A 191 -17.81 27.66 -4.11
C VAL A 191 -17.97 26.62 -5.22
N VAL A 192 -18.59 26.96 -6.35
CA VAL A 192 -18.75 26.04 -7.49
C VAL A 192 -17.40 25.62 -8.07
N TRP A 193 -16.48 26.57 -8.24
CA TRP A 193 -15.12 26.28 -8.69
C TRP A 193 -14.39 25.36 -7.71
N GLN A 194 -14.49 25.63 -6.41
CA GLN A 194 -13.88 24.77 -5.39
C GLN A 194 -14.42 23.33 -5.42
N ARG A 195 -15.74 23.16 -5.59
CA ARG A 195 -16.35 21.83 -5.71
C ARG A 195 -15.84 21.07 -6.93
N GLN A 196 -15.63 21.78 -8.04
CA GLN A 196 -15.07 21.16 -9.24
C GLN A 196 -13.61 20.72 -9.02
N GLU A 197 -12.82 21.51 -8.29
CA GLU A 197 -11.45 21.12 -7.94
C GLU A 197 -11.40 19.88 -7.06
N VAL A 198 -12.23 19.82 -6.01
CA VAL A 198 -12.39 18.61 -5.17
C VAL A 198 -12.77 17.40 -6.02
N LYS A 199 -13.69 17.56 -6.97
CA LYS A 199 -14.09 16.48 -7.89
C LYS A 199 -12.91 16.01 -8.76
N ASN A 200 -12.14 16.93 -9.32
CA ASN A 200 -10.95 16.60 -10.12
C ASN A 200 -9.93 15.80 -9.28
N LEU A 201 -9.71 16.21 -8.02
CA LEU A 201 -8.80 15.52 -7.09
C LEU A 201 -9.32 14.12 -6.71
N GLN A 202 -10.63 13.97 -6.50
CA GLN A 202 -11.25 12.66 -6.32
C GLN A 202 -11.03 11.76 -7.54
N GLU A 203 -11.15 12.30 -8.75
CA GLU A 203 -10.89 11.57 -10.00
C GLU A 203 -9.42 11.18 -10.18
N MET A 204 -8.48 11.97 -9.65
CA MET A 204 -7.04 11.69 -9.72
C MET A 204 -6.55 10.73 -8.63
N SER A 205 -7.25 10.66 -7.49
CA SER A 205 -6.90 9.85 -6.31
C SER A 205 -7.47 8.41 -6.35
N PRO A 206 -7.26 7.59 -5.29
CA PRO A 206 -7.94 6.31 -5.13
C PRO A 206 -9.46 6.40 -4.87
N TRP A 207 -10.00 7.60 -4.61
CA TRP A 207 -11.40 7.82 -4.17
C TRP A 207 -12.43 7.13 -5.05
N VAL A 208 -12.33 7.29 -6.36
CA VAL A 208 -13.26 6.73 -7.34
C VAL A 208 -12.78 5.39 -7.93
N ARG A 209 -11.71 4.80 -7.40
CA ARG A 209 -11.16 3.55 -7.94
C ARG A 209 -11.85 2.34 -7.31
N PRO A 210 -12.07 1.25 -8.09
CA PRO A 210 -12.63 0.02 -7.54
C PRO A 210 -11.62 -0.70 -6.64
N TYR A 211 -12.12 -1.45 -5.65
CA TYR A 211 -11.29 -2.27 -4.76
C TYR A 211 -10.30 -3.15 -5.51
N ASP A 212 -10.77 -3.90 -6.51
CA ASP A 212 -9.96 -4.82 -7.32
C ASP A 212 -8.73 -4.15 -7.93
N TYR A 213 -8.86 -2.90 -8.38
CA TYR A 213 -7.75 -2.19 -9.02
C TYR A 213 -6.66 -1.84 -8.00
N ILE A 214 -7.06 -1.31 -6.85
CA ILE A 214 -6.14 -0.88 -5.80
C ILE A 214 -5.50 -2.08 -5.10
N VAL A 215 -6.30 -3.09 -4.75
CA VAL A 215 -5.80 -4.32 -4.12
C VAL A 215 -4.83 -5.03 -5.05
N ARG A 216 -5.14 -5.16 -6.34
CA ARG A 216 -4.20 -5.71 -7.34
C ARG A 216 -2.91 -4.90 -7.43
N LEU A 217 -3.00 -3.57 -7.41
CA LEU A 217 -1.83 -2.69 -7.47
C LEU A 217 -0.92 -2.88 -6.26
N LEU A 218 -1.49 -2.86 -5.04
CA LEU A 218 -0.74 -3.04 -3.80
C LEU A 218 -0.19 -4.46 -3.66
N LEU A 219 -1.03 -5.47 -3.87
CA LEU A 219 -0.64 -6.88 -3.74
C LEU A 219 0.53 -7.25 -4.65
N ARG A 220 0.47 -6.88 -5.93
CA ARG A 220 1.56 -7.13 -6.87
C ARG A 220 2.84 -6.37 -6.51
N SER A 221 2.69 -5.16 -5.95
CA SER A 221 3.83 -4.38 -5.45
C SER A 221 4.49 -5.07 -4.25
N LEU A 222 3.69 -5.57 -3.29
CA LEU A 222 4.18 -6.33 -2.14
C LEU A 222 4.92 -7.60 -2.57
N PHE A 223 4.37 -8.38 -3.51
CA PHE A 223 5.09 -9.55 -4.03
C PHE A 223 6.42 -9.19 -4.71
N THR A 224 6.45 -8.07 -5.42
CA THR A 224 7.69 -7.58 -6.06
C THR A 224 8.72 -7.15 -5.01
N ILE A 225 8.26 -6.50 -3.93
CA ILE A 225 9.11 -6.12 -2.80
C ILE A 225 9.68 -7.36 -2.10
N ILE A 226 8.86 -8.38 -1.85
CA ILE A 226 9.31 -9.64 -1.25
C ILE A 226 10.37 -10.32 -2.12
N GLU A 227 10.18 -10.38 -3.44
CA GLU A 227 11.19 -10.90 -4.37
C GLU A 227 12.50 -10.09 -4.30
N ARG A 228 12.39 -8.76 -4.20
CA ARG A 228 13.55 -7.88 -4.04
C ARG A 228 14.28 -8.09 -2.73
N ILE A 229 13.56 -8.29 -1.62
CA ILE A 229 14.16 -8.62 -0.31
C ILE A 229 14.95 -9.93 -0.41
N LYS A 230 14.37 -10.97 -1.02
CA LYS A 230 15.05 -12.26 -1.24
C LYS A 230 16.33 -12.10 -2.06
N TYR A 231 16.31 -11.25 -3.08
CA TYR A 231 17.51 -10.92 -3.86
C TYR A 231 18.59 -10.25 -3.00
N VAL A 232 18.23 -9.21 -2.23
CA VAL A 232 19.18 -8.51 -1.36
C VAL A 232 19.77 -9.47 -0.33
N TYR A 233 18.94 -10.29 0.31
CA TYR A 233 19.39 -11.30 1.27
C TYR A 233 20.36 -12.31 0.65
N GLY A 234 20.08 -12.77 -0.57
CA GLY A 234 20.98 -13.69 -1.30
C GLY A 234 22.32 -13.05 -1.71
N VAL A 235 22.34 -11.75 -2.01
CA VAL A 235 23.58 -11.01 -2.26
C VAL A 235 24.44 -10.96 -1.00
N ASN A 236 23.85 -10.67 0.16
CA ASN A 236 24.55 -10.62 1.44
C ASN A 236 25.23 -11.96 1.78
N GLN A 237 24.55 -13.09 1.55
CA GLN A 237 25.15 -14.41 1.80
C GLN A 237 26.25 -14.78 0.80
N ASN A 238 26.14 -14.31 -0.45
CA ASN A 238 27.13 -14.62 -1.49
C ASN A 238 28.37 -13.73 -1.39
N GLU A 239 28.27 -12.48 -0.93
CA GLU A 239 29.45 -11.63 -0.64
C GLU A 239 30.42 -12.33 0.33
N ASN A 240 29.90 -13.10 1.28
CA ASN A 240 30.69 -13.95 2.19
C ASN A 240 31.30 -15.19 1.55
N ALA A 241 30.73 -15.70 0.45
CA ALA A 241 31.25 -16.85 -0.30
C ALA A 241 32.23 -16.44 -1.41
N VAL A 242 32.12 -15.21 -1.93
CA VAL A 242 32.83 -14.69 -3.12
C VAL A 242 34.18 -14.07 -2.79
N ALA A 243 34.61 -14.05 -1.52
CA ALA A 243 36.04 -13.96 -1.19
C ALA A 243 36.89 -15.08 -1.87
N SER A 244 36.25 -16.07 -2.52
CA SER A 244 36.89 -17.05 -3.40
C SER A 244 36.08 -17.34 -4.67
N ARG A 245 35.89 -16.35 -5.56
CA ARG A 245 35.99 -16.53 -7.04
C ARG A 245 35.57 -15.28 -7.80
N GLY A 246 36.41 -14.91 -8.76
CA GLY A 246 36.29 -13.72 -9.59
C GLY A 246 35.03 -13.67 -10.46
N TYR A 247 34.75 -12.43 -10.84
CA TYR A 247 33.77 -11.94 -11.80
C TYR A 247 33.49 -12.90 -12.96
N ASP A 248 32.21 -13.22 -13.17
CA ASP A 248 31.61 -13.23 -14.50
C ASP A 248 30.10 -12.96 -14.44
N ASP A 249 29.68 -12.13 -15.39
CA ASP A 249 28.34 -11.60 -15.64
C ASP A 249 27.41 -12.67 -16.22
N ILE A 250 26.30 -13.04 -15.53
CA ILE A 250 25.16 -13.71 -16.18
C ILE A 250 23.81 -13.24 -15.62
N HIS A 251 23.07 -12.62 -16.53
CA HIS A 251 21.63 -12.41 -16.53
C HIS A 251 20.86 -13.74 -16.55
N GLY A 252 19.96 -13.96 -15.59
CA GLY A 252 18.83 -14.88 -15.75
C GLY A 252 18.73 -16.08 -14.79
N VAL A 253 17.61 -16.11 -14.08
CA VAL A 253 16.99 -17.27 -13.42
C VAL A 253 17.80 -17.89 -12.27
N CYS A 254 17.69 -17.29 -11.09
CA CYS A 254 18.00 -18.03 -9.86
C CYS A 254 16.77 -18.85 -9.44
N LEU A 255 16.58 -19.99 -10.09
CA LEU A 255 15.91 -21.14 -9.48
C LEU A 255 16.95 -21.84 -8.59
N ILE A 256 17.02 -21.47 -7.32
CA ILE A 256 17.78 -22.18 -6.30
C ILE A 256 16.94 -22.15 -5.04
N ARG A 257 16.76 -23.21 -4.26
CA ARG A 257 16.96 -24.66 -4.37
C ARG A 257 16.40 -25.11 -3.02
N SER A 258 15.46 -26.03 -3.03
CA SER A 258 14.93 -26.61 -1.79
C SER A 258 16.09 -27.25 -1.02
N ASN A 259 16.40 -26.72 0.15
CA ASN A 259 17.19 -27.43 1.14
C ASN A 259 16.35 -27.50 2.42
N SER A 260 15.79 -28.69 2.63
CA SER A 260 15.40 -29.20 3.93
C SER A 260 16.56 -29.08 4.91
N MET A 261 16.25 -28.72 6.16
CA MET A 261 17.13 -28.95 7.31
C MET A 261 16.35 -29.82 8.30
N SER A 262 16.61 -31.12 8.22
CA SER A 262 16.53 -32.05 9.35
C SER A 262 17.95 -32.33 9.83
N ALA A 263 18.06 -32.76 11.10
CA ALA A 263 19.27 -33.19 11.84
C ALA A 263 19.98 -32.06 12.61
N LEU A 264 20.40 -32.20 13.86
CA LEU A 264 20.37 -33.30 14.82
C LEU A 264 20.87 -32.69 16.16
N LEU A 265 20.20 -32.93 17.29
CA LEU A 265 20.88 -32.98 18.58
C LEU A 265 20.24 -34.10 19.40
N GLN A 266 20.87 -35.28 19.38
CA GLN A 266 20.85 -36.21 20.50
C GLN A 266 22.07 -35.90 21.36
N THR A 267 21.91 -35.73 22.66
CA THR A 267 22.26 -36.74 23.68
C THR A 267 22.15 -36.13 25.08
N GLY A 268 21.53 -36.87 25.99
CA GLY A 268 21.44 -36.59 27.42
C GLY A 268 20.67 -37.73 28.07
N GLU A 269 21.42 -38.75 28.52
CA GLU A 269 20.95 -40.03 29.04
C GLU A 269 20.20 -39.94 30.40
N GLN A 270 19.24 -40.88 30.57
CA GLN A 270 18.90 -41.65 31.80
C GLN A 270 18.43 -40.87 33.06
N LYS A 271 17.48 -41.31 33.88
CA LYS A 271 16.82 -42.60 34.20
C LYS A 271 15.67 -42.26 35.18
N SER A 272 14.55 -42.98 35.15
CA SER A 272 13.98 -43.70 36.31
C SER A 272 12.52 -44.07 36.07
N ALA A 273 12.23 -45.33 36.35
CA ALA A 273 10.93 -45.98 36.32
C ALA A 273 9.92 -45.32 37.28
N ASN A 274 8.63 -45.40 36.92
CA ASN A 274 7.65 -46.10 37.74
C ASN A 274 6.39 -46.44 36.91
N SER A 275 6.01 -47.70 37.05
CA SER A 275 4.85 -48.42 36.56
C SER A 275 3.56 -48.08 37.32
N LEU A 276 2.40 -48.28 36.66
CA LEU A 276 1.02 -48.56 37.13
C LEU A 276 0.05 -47.71 36.29
N GLU A 277 -0.66 -48.23 35.29
CA GLU A 277 -1.79 -49.20 35.28
C GLU A 277 -3.11 -48.48 34.93
N ASN A 278 -3.85 -49.13 34.02
CA ASN A 278 -5.29 -49.04 33.71
C ASN A 278 -5.86 -47.68 33.26
N LEU A 279 -6.25 -47.54 31.99
CA LEU A 279 -7.52 -48.03 31.42
C LEU A 279 -8.72 -47.61 32.28
N ASP A 280 -9.34 -46.50 31.89
CA ASP A 280 -10.80 -46.44 31.89
C ASP A 280 -11.32 -45.65 30.69
N SER A 281 -12.30 -46.26 30.04
CA SER A 281 -13.05 -45.75 28.91
C SER A 281 -14.22 -44.90 29.40
N GLN A 282 -14.58 -43.90 28.59
CA GLN A 282 -15.95 -43.47 28.29
C GLN A 282 -16.92 -43.27 29.47
N PHE A 283 -17.37 -42.02 29.70
CA PHE A 283 -18.75 -41.57 29.41
C PHE A 283 -18.89 -40.10 29.81
N LEU A 284 -19.45 -39.31 28.87
CA LEU A 284 -19.80 -37.87 28.88
C LEU A 284 -18.66 -36.84 28.67
#